data_AF-A0A5D2R683-F1
#
_entry.id   AF-A0A5D2R683-F1
#
_cell.length_a   1.000
_cell.length_b   1.000
_cell.length_c   1.000
_cell.angle_alpha   90.00
_cell.angle_beta   90.00
_cell.angle_gamma   90.00
#
_symmetry.space_group_name_H-M   'P 1'
#
loop_
_entity.id
_entity.type
_entity.pdbx_description
1 polymer ?
#
loop_
_entity_poly.entity_id
_entity_poly.type
_entity_poly.pdbx_seq_one_letter_code
_entity_poly.pdbx_strand_id
1 'polypeptide(L)'
;MDNPAVTANMMGLQVPLLSGLVDGLGAQLQQRRQLYAGTMSKLRMLMIYPMAKPEEVLIVEDENGNIVRETMKDNDVLVQYKIMRRH
;
A
#
# COMPACT_ATOMS: atom_id res chain seq x y z
N MET A 1 4.81 45.93 -10.08
CA MET A 1 5.90 44.92 -10.13
C MET A 1 5.85 44.26 -8.77
N ASP A 2 4.90 43.35 -8.58
CA ASP A 2 4.52 42.91 -7.24
C ASP A 2 4.47 41.37 -7.28
N ASN A 3 5.65 40.77 -7.40
CA ASN A 3 5.78 39.32 -7.30
C ASN A 3 5.87 38.97 -5.80
N PRO A 4 4.82 38.37 -5.21
CA PRO A 4 4.77 38.10 -3.77
C PRO A 4 5.89 37.15 -3.31
N ALA A 5 6.47 36.37 -4.23
CA ALA A 5 7.61 35.51 -3.95
C ALA A 5 8.90 36.28 -3.61
N VAL A 6 9.10 37.47 -4.17
CA VAL A 6 10.31 38.29 -3.91
C VAL A 6 10.21 38.94 -2.54
N THR A 7 9.02 39.42 -2.16
CA THR A 7 8.75 39.98 -0.82
C THR A 7 8.88 38.90 0.27
N ALA A 8 8.42 37.68 0.01
CA ALA A 8 8.59 36.55 0.93
C ALA A 8 10.07 36.18 1.17
N ASN A 9 10.90 36.26 0.13
CA ASN A 9 12.34 36.02 0.23
C ASN A 9 13.07 37.15 0.97
N MET A 10 12.65 38.42 0.81
CA MET A 10 13.24 39.55 1.55
C MET A 10 12.83 39.59 3.03
N MET A 11 11.64 39.08 3.38
CA MET A 11 11.14 39.02 4.76
C MET A 11 11.77 37.88 5.60
N GLY A 12 12.77 37.16 5.07
CA GLY A 12 13.43 36.05 5.79
C GLY A 12 12.51 34.86 6.09
N LEU A 13 11.33 34.80 5.46
CA LEU A 13 10.34 33.72 5.61
C LEU A 13 10.59 32.55 4.65
N GLN A 14 11.82 32.41 4.14
CA GLN A 14 12.27 31.16 3.55
C GLN A 14 12.25 30.10 4.66
N VAL A 15 11.18 29.31 4.71
CA VAL A 15 11.15 28.09 5.52
C VAL A 15 12.20 27.15 4.93
N PRO A 16 13.37 26.95 5.56
CA PRO A 16 14.40 26.10 5.01
C PRO A 16 14.22 24.72 5.64
N LEU A 17 13.10 24.05 5.37
CA LEU A 17 12.84 22.75 6.02
C LEU A 17 13.17 21.52 5.18
N LEU A 18 13.30 21.58 3.84
CA LEU A 18 13.21 20.32 3.08
C LEU A 18 14.30 20.03 2.05
N SER A 19 15.32 20.87 1.87
CA SER A 19 16.35 20.60 0.84
C SER A 19 17.72 20.15 1.37
N GLY A 20 18.09 20.45 2.62
CA GLY A 20 19.46 20.22 3.13
C GLY A 20 19.65 19.03 4.09
N LEU A 21 18.58 18.31 4.44
CA LEU A 21 18.61 17.23 5.45
C LEU A 21 18.60 15.81 4.85
N VAL A 22 18.57 15.70 3.51
CA VAL A 22 18.26 14.45 2.80
C VAL A 22 19.50 13.59 2.52
N ASP A 23 20.67 14.21 2.34
CA ASP A 23 21.86 13.49 1.84
C ASP A 23 22.55 12.63 2.91
N GLY A 24 22.63 13.10 4.16
CA GLY A 24 23.25 12.36 5.26
C GLY A 24 22.36 11.27 5.87
N LEU A 25 21.09 11.60 6.13
CA LEU A 25 20.12 10.64 6.68
C LEU A 25 19.77 9.55 5.66
N GLY A 26 19.66 9.92 4.38
CA GLY A 26 19.40 8.99 3.28
C GLY A 26 20.47 7.91 3.17
N ALA A 27 21.75 8.30 3.24
CA ALA A 27 22.88 7.36 3.20
C ALA A 27 22.89 6.39 4.40
N GLN A 28 22.63 6.89 5.62
CA GLN A 28 22.52 6.06 6.82
C GLN A 28 21.36 5.06 6.72
N LEU A 29 20.22 5.48 6.19
CA LEU A 29 19.06 4.61 5.97
C LEU A 29 19.34 3.55 4.90
N GLN A 30 20.08 3.90 3.83
CA GLN A 30 20.50 2.93 2.81
C GLN A 30 21.43 1.86 3.38
N GLN A 31 22.42 2.24 4.19
CA GLN A 31 23.32 1.28 4.84
C GLN A 31 22.56 0.28 5.73
N ARG A 32 21.59 0.76 6.52
CA ARG A 32 20.74 -0.12 7.34
C ARG A 32 19.88 -1.06 6.48
N ARG A 33 19.32 -0.57 5.36
CA ARG A 33 18.57 -1.43 4.42
C ARG A 33 19.43 -2.54 3.82
N GLN A 34 20.67 -2.23 3.45
CA GLN A 34 21.60 -3.22 2.89
C GLN A 34 21.96 -4.29 3.93
N LEU A 35 22.21 -3.87 5.19
CA LEU A 35 22.52 -4.78 6.29
C LEU A 35 21.44 -5.86 6.50
N TYR A 36 20.16 -5.47 6.42
CA TYR A 36 19.02 -6.38 6.63
C TYR A 36 18.43 -6.96 5.35
N ALA A 37 19.04 -6.75 4.17
CA ALA A 37 18.44 -7.14 2.90
C ALA A 37 18.12 -8.66 2.84
N GLY A 38 19.07 -9.50 3.26
CA GLY A 38 18.91 -10.96 3.25
C GLY A 38 17.89 -11.48 4.27
N THR A 39 17.89 -10.94 5.49
CA THR A 39 16.91 -11.31 6.53
C THR A 39 15.51 -10.84 6.17
N MET A 40 15.36 -9.64 5.62
CA MET A 40 14.08 -9.12 5.13
C MET A 40 13.53 -9.96 3.96
N SER A 41 14.38 -10.49 3.09
CA SER A 41 13.94 -11.40 2.03
C SER A 41 13.33 -12.69 2.60
N LYS A 42 13.97 -13.29 3.60
CA LYS A 42 13.45 -14.47 4.29
C LYS A 42 12.17 -14.16 5.06
N LEU A 43 12.10 -13.00 5.72
CA LEU A 43 10.90 -12.54 6.42
C LEU A 43 9.71 -12.39 5.47
N ARG A 44 9.90 -11.81 4.28
CA ARG A 44 8.83 -11.73 3.26
C ARG A 44 8.30 -13.11 2.90
N MET A 45 9.18 -14.09 2.68
CA MET A 45 8.76 -15.47 2.40
C MET A 45 7.94 -16.07 3.54
N LEU A 46 8.37 -15.87 4.79
CA LEU A 46 7.65 -16.35 5.98
C LEU A 46 6.30 -15.65 6.18
N MET A 47 6.19 -14.39 5.78
CA MET A 47 4.93 -13.64 5.84
C MET A 47 3.97 -14.07 4.74
N ILE A 48 4.48 -14.33 3.52
CA ILE A 48 3.68 -14.62 2.33
C ILE A 48 3.20 -16.08 2.29
N TYR A 49 4.08 -17.04 2.60
CA TYR A 49 3.77 -18.46 2.46
C TYR A 49 2.56 -18.94 3.27
N PRO A 50 2.33 -18.48 4.51
CA PRO A 50 1.15 -18.85 5.29
C PRO A 50 0.02 -17.81 5.21
N MET A 51 0.03 -16.86 4.25
CA MET A 51 -1.08 -15.90 4.15
C MET A 51 -2.38 -16.63 3.85
N ALA A 52 -3.40 -16.39 4.67
CA ALA A 52 -4.75 -16.79 4.36
C ALA A 52 -5.22 -16.06 3.08
N LYS A 53 -6.10 -16.73 2.32
CA LYS A 53 -6.75 -16.10 1.18
C LYS A 53 -7.51 -14.85 1.65
N PRO A 54 -7.33 -13.68 1.01
CA PRO A 54 -8.10 -12.48 1.36
C PRO A 54 -9.57 -12.65 0.98
N GLU A 55 -10.44 -11.85 1.59
CA GLU A 55 -11.87 -11.84 1.26
C GLU A 55 -12.12 -11.31 -0.17
N GLU A 56 -12.95 -12.02 -0.94
CA GLU A 56 -13.35 -11.63 -2.29
C GLU A 56 -14.65 -10.80 -2.24
N VAL A 57 -14.60 -9.60 -2.82
CA VAL A 57 -15.73 -8.65 -2.87
C VAL A 57 -15.95 -8.23 -4.32
N LEU A 58 -17.19 -8.35 -4.79
CA LEU A 58 -17.63 -7.89 -6.10
C LEU A 58 -18.20 -6.47 -6.00
N ILE A 59 -17.96 -5.67 -7.04
CA ILE A 59 -18.59 -4.36 -7.20
C ILE A 59 -19.74 -4.56 -8.19
N VAL A 60 -20.97 -4.31 -7.73
CA VAL A 60 -22.19 -4.52 -8.50
C VAL A 60 -23.01 -3.23 -8.48
N GLU A 61 -23.70 -2.95 -9.58
CA GLU A 61 -24.72 -1.91 -9.62
C GLU A 61 -26.06 -2.52 -9.20
N ASP A 62 -26.69 -1.96 -8.17
CA ASP A 62 -28.00 -2.42 -7.71
C ASP A 62 -29.12 -1.98 -8.67
N GLU A 63 -30.34 -2.48 -8.44
CA GLU A 63 -31.51 -2.14 -9.27
C GLU A 63 -31.89 -0.64 -9.20
N ASN A 64 -31.33 0.10 -8.24
CA ASN A 64 -31.52 1.53 -8.07
C ASN A 64 -30.37 2.35 -8.71
N GLY A 65 -29.41 1.69 -9.36
CA GLY A 65 -28.25 2.32 -10.01
C GLY A 65 -27.11 2.69 -9.07
N ASN A 66 -27.12 2.22 -7.81
CA ASN A 66 -26.05 2.49 -6.85
C ASN A 66 -24.95 1.45 -6.94
N ILE A 67 -23.71 1.88 -6.74
CA ILE A 67 -22.55 0.99 -6.70
C ILE A 67 -22.40 0.42 -5.30
N VAL A 68 -22.59 -0.89 -5.17
CA VAL A 68 -22.51 -1.63 -3.91
C VAL A 68 -21.39 -2.69 -3.94
N ARG A 69 -20.86 -3.01 -2.75
CA ARG A 69 -19.86 -4.07 -2.56
C ARG A 69 -20.55 -5.31 -2.01
N GLU A 70 -20.56 -6.40 -2.76
CA GLU A 70 -21.13 -7.68 -2.35
C GLU A 70 -20.01 -8.70 -2.06
N THR A 71 -19.95 -9.20 -0.83
CA THR A 71 -19.03 -10.27 -0.45
C THR A 71 -19.50 -11.59 -1.07
N MET A 72 -18.63 -12.33 -1.76
CA MET A 72 -19.01 -13.64 -2.31
C MET A 72 -19.30 -14.61 -1.16
N LYS A 73 -20.58 -14.96 -0.95
CA LYS A 73 -20.99 -15.62 0.30
C LYS A 73 -20.67 -17.11 0.41
N ASP A 74 -20.43 -17.84 -0.68
CA ASP A 74 -20.22 -19.29 -0.60
C ASP A 74 -19.29 -19.81 -1.71
N ASN A 75 -17.99 -19.94 -1.41
CA ASN A 75 -17.07 -20.68 -2.26
C ASN A 75 -16.89 -22.13 -1.76
N ASP A 76 -16.80 -22.35 -0.45
CA ASP A 76 -16.42 -23.67 0.09
C ASP A 76 -17.51 -24.74 -0.06
N VAL A 77 -18.78 -24.41 0.25
CA VAL A 77 -19.91 -25.35 0.13
C VAL A 77 -20.18 -25.71 -1.34
N LEU A 78 -20.14 -24.72 -2.24
CA LEU A 78 -20.34 -24.94 -3.68
C LEU A 78 -19.19 -25.74 -4.29
N VAL A 79 -17.95 -25.46 -3.90
CA VAL A 79 -16.76 -26.22 -4.33
C VAL A 79 -16.85 -27.66 -3.81
N GLN A 80 -17.19 -27.87 -2.54
CA GLN A 80 -17.37 -29.21 -1.96
C GLN A 80 -18.48 -29.98 -2.68
N TYR A 81 -19.63 -29.36 -2.93
CA TYR A 81 -20.72 -29.97 -3.71
C TYR A 81 -20.27 -30.39 -5.11
N LYS A 82 -19.53 -29.52 -5.82
CA LYS A 82 -18.99 -29.81 -7.15
C LYS A 82 -17.93 -30.92 -7.14
N ILE A 83 -17.20 -31.11 -6.04
CA ILE A 83 -16.25 -32.22 -5.87
C ILE A 83 -17.02 -33.53 -5.65
N MET A 84 -18.01 -33.54 -4.75
CA MET A 84 -18.82 -34.73 -4.45
C MET A 84 -19.69 -35.20 -5.62
N ARG A 85 -20.22 -34.29 -6.45
CA ARG A 85 -21.02 -34.64 -7.63
C ARG A 85 -20.16 -35.19 -8.78
N ARG A 86 -18.89 -34.79 -8.88
CA ARG A 86 -17.98 -35.21 -9.96
C ARG A 86 -17.31 -36.56 -9.68
N HIS A 87 -17.47 -37.09 -8.47
CA HIS A 87 -17.00 -38.40 -8.04
C HIS A 87 -18.17 -39.39 -7.98
#